data_AF-A0A2J0MA60-F1
#
_entry.id   AF-A0A2J0MA60-F1
#
_cell.length_a   1.000
_cell.length_b   1.000
_cell.length_c   1.000
_cell.angle_alpha   90.00
_cell.angle_beta   90.00
_cell.angle_gamma   90.00
#
_symmetry.space_group_name_H-M   'P 1'
#
loop_
_entity.id
_entity.type
_entity.pdbx_description
1 polymer ?
#
loop_
_entity_poly.entity_id
_entity_poly.type
_entity_poly.pdbx_seq_one_letter_code
_entity_poly.pdbx_strand_id
1 'polypeptide(L)'
;MSLSVNDIAKLSGTYFGHNPNLLKSLCAQKVDYSVGWIFLLLSFLLQTWNLLWPMRINDFGINKVGFVVGVFISILILCTGLLLAKTWRNSEIKKAETILENEK
;
A
#
# COMPACT_ATOMS: atom_id res chain seq x y z
N MET A 1 14.32 -2.05 0.63
CA MET A 1 14.61 -3.39 1.18
C MET A 1 13.40 -3.80 2.00
N SER A 2 12.56 -4.70 1.48
CA SER A 2 11.33 -5.14 2.14
C SER A 2 11.61 -6.46 2.87
N LEU A 3 11.18 -6.60 4.13
CA LEU A 3 11.39 -7.82 4.90
C LEU A 3 10.70 -9.00 4.22
N SER A 4 11.42 -10.12 4.09
CA SER A 4 10.81 -11.36 3.58
C SER A 4 9.82 -11.91 4.60
N VAL A 5 8.81 -12.65 4.14
CA VAL A 5 7.87 -13.36 5.04
C VAL A 5 8.62 -14.31 5.95
N ASN A 6 9.70 -14.92 5.45
CA ASN A 6 10.56 -15.81 6.24
C ASN A 6 11.32 -15.07 7.35
N ASP A 7 11.77 -13.84 7.10
CA ASP A 7 12.44 -13.03 8.12
C ASP A 7 11.46 -12.60 9.20
N ILE A 8 10.23 -12.24 8.81
CA ILE A 8 9.14 -11.90 9.73
C ILE A 8 8.78 -13.10 10.63
N ALA A 9 8.65 -14.29 10.03
CA ALA A 9 8.38 -15.52 10.77
C ALA A 9 9.49 -15.78 11.81
N LYS A 10 10.76 -15.79 11.38
CA LYS A 10 11.90 -16.01 12.28
C LYS A 10 12.00 -14.98 13.40
N LEU A 11 11.82 -13.69 13.10
CA LEU A 11 11.85 -12.61 14.10
C LEU A 11 10.69 -12.71 15.10
N SER A 12 9.53 -13.20 14.66
CA SER A 12 8.36 -13.39 15.54
C SER A 12 8.42 -14.65 16.41
N GLY A 13 9.33 -15.58 16.11
CA GLY A 13 9.52 -16.85 16.83
C GLY A 13 10.70 -16.88 17.81
N THR A 14 11.62 -15.91 17.78
CA THR A 14 12.96 -16.06 18.39
C THR A 14 13.10 -15.68 19.87
N TYR A 15 12.07 -15.23 20.57
CA TYR A 15 12.20 -14.88 21.99
C TYR A 15 11.00 -15.37 22.82
N PHE A 16 11.19 -16.49 23.52
CA PHE A 16 10.29 -17.04 24.55
C PHE A 16 8.90 -17.55 24.12
N GLY A 17 8.61 -17.60 22.83
CA GLY A 17 7.33 -18.07 22.30
C GLY A 17 6.83 -17.19 21.19
N HIS A 18 5.94 -17.73 20.37
CA HIS A 18 5.34 -17.01 19.26
C HIS A 18 4.65 -15.72 19.76
N ASN A 19 5.11 -14.55 19.28
CA ASN A 19 4.44 -13.27 19.58
C ASN A 19 3.54 -12.86 18.40
N PRO A 20 2.23 -13.17 18.44
CA PRO A 20 1.31 -12.91 17.33
C PRO A 20 1.12 -11.41 17.06
N ASN A 21 1.35 -10.54 18.05
CA ASN A 21 1.25 -9.10 17.86
C ASN A 21 2.44 -8.56 17.06
N LEU A 22 3.64 -9.09 17.29
CA LEU A 22 4.83 -8.70 16.53
C LEU A 22 4.72 -9.14 15.06
N LEU A 23 4.24 -10.37 14.82
CA LEU A 23 4.00 -10.88 13.47
C LEU A 23 2.99 -10.01 12.70
N LYS A 24 1.86 -9.66 13.32
CA LYS A 24 0.84 -8.79 12.71
C LYS A 24 1.40 -7.41 12.38
N SER A 25 2.16 -6.80 13.28
CA SER A 25 2.75 -5.47 13.05
C SER A 25 3.77 -5.47 11.92
N LEU A 26 4.64 -6.49 11.85
CA LEU A 26 5.65 -6.61 10.79
C LEU A 26 5.01 -6.89 9.41
N CYS A 27 4.01 -7.77 9.36
CA CYS A 27 3.23 -8.01 8.14
C CYS A 27 2.46 -6.76 7.70
N ALA A 28 1.87 -6.01 8.63
CA ALA A 28 1.19 -4.75 8.33
C ALA A 28 2.18 -3.74 7.73
N GLN A 29 3.32 -3.53 8.38
CA GLN A 29 4.35 -2.59 7.93
C GLN A 29 4.87 -2.93 6.52
N LYS A 30 5.12 -4.21 6.23
CA LYS A 30 5.54 -4.67 4.89
C LYS A 30 4.53 -4.29 3.81
N VAL A 31 3.25 -4.55 4.08
CA VAL A 31 2.16 -4.25 3.14
C VAL A 31 1.98 -2.74 2.98
N ASP A 32 2.00 -2.00 4.08
CA ASP A 32 1.85 -0.53 4.07
C ASP A 32 2.97 0.14 3.27
N TYR A 33 4.22 -0.31 3.41
CA TYR A 33 5.34 0.19 2.57
C TYR A 33 5.13 -0.13 1.09
N SER A 34 4.67 -1.34 0.78
CA SER A 34 4.47 -1.78 -0.62
C SER A 34 3.34 -1.00 -1.29
N VAL A 35 2.22 -0.81 -0.58
CA VAL A 35 1.08 -0.02 -1.05
C VAL A 35 1.45 1.47 -1.15
N GLY A 36 2.17 2.00 -0.17
CA GLY A 36 2.68 3.37 -0.20
C GLY A 36 3.60 3.62 -1.40
N TRP A 37 4.47 2.68 -1.75
CA TRP A 37 5.32 2.77 -2.93
C TRP A 37 4.52 2.81 -4.23
N ILE A 38 3.50 1.97 -4.36
CA ILE A 38 2.60 1.96 -5.52
C ILE A 38 1.88 3.31 -5.67
N PHE A 39 1.39 3.87 -4.56
CA PHE A 39 0.73 5.18 -4.58
C PHE A 39 1.68 6.33 -4.92
N LEU A 40 2.92 6.29 -4.43
CA LEU A 40 3.94 7.27 -4.80
C LEU A 40 4.24 7.21 -6.30
N LEU A 41 4.41 6.01 -6.85
CA LEU A 41 4.63 5.82 -8.28
C LEU A 41 3.44 6.30 -9.12
N LEU A 42 2.22 6.00 -8.67
CA LEU A 42 0.99 6.49 -9.32
C LEU A 42 0.91 8.02 -9.30
N SER A 43 1.22 8.65 -8.16
CA SER A 43 1.26 10.10 -8.04
C SER A 43 2.27 10.73 -8.98
N PHE A 44 3.47 10.15 -9.07
CA PHE A 44 4.51 10.60 -9.99
C PHE A 44 4.06 10.51 -11.46
N LEU A 45 3.42 9.40 -11.85
CA LEU A 45 2.88 9.22 -13.19
C LEU A 45 1.78 10.24 -13.52
N LEU A 46 0.85 10.48 -12.59
CA LEU A 46 -0.22 11.46 -12.76
C LEU A 46 0.32 12.89 -12.91
N GLN A 47 1.31 13.26 -12.09
CA GLN A 47 1.97 14.57 -12.18
C GLN A 47 2.71 14.72 -13.52
N THR A 48 3.42 13.68 -13.95
CA THR A 48 4.13 13.69 -15.24
C THR A 48 3.15 13.77 -16.42
N TRP A 49 2.04 13.03 -16.36
CA TRP A 49 0.98 13.08 -17.36
C TRP A 49 0.36 14.47 -17.47
N ASN A 50 0.09 15.12 -16.33
CA ASN A 50 -0.40 16.48 -16.29
C ASN A 50 0.58 17.46 -16.95
N LEU A 51 1.88 17.32 -16.66
CA LEU A 51 2.92 18.17 -17.24
C LEU A 51 3.07 17.99 -18.77
N LEU A 52 2.89 16.77 -19.27
CA LEU A 52 2.92 16.45 -20.70
C LEU A 52 1.66 16.92 -21.45
N TRP A 53 0.60 17.27 -20.73
CA TRP A 53 -0.63 17.76 -21.33
C TRP A 53 -0.42 19.19 -21.87
N PRO A 54 -0.66 19.46 -23.17
CA PRO A 54 -0.49 20.79 -23.72
C PRO A 54 -1.57 21.73 -23.15
N MET A 55 -1.23 22.48 -22.11
CA MET A 55 -2.10 23.51 -21.56
C MET A 55 -2.18 24.69 -22.53
N ARG A 56 -3.35 24.91 -23.12
CA ARG A 56 -3.64 26.12 -23.89
C ARG A 56 -3.85 27.30 -22.94
N ILE A 57 -3.29 28.45 -23.27
CA ILE A 57 -3.34 29.69 -22.45
C ILE A 57 -4.78 30.19 -22.19
N ASN A 58 -5.79 29.72 -22.94
CA ASN A 58 -7.20 30.04 -22.68
C ASN A 58 -7.90 29.09 -21.69
N ASP A 59 -7.25 28.01 -21.23
CA ASP A 59 -7.81 27.03 -20.28
C ASP A 59 -7.42 27.31 -18.81
N PHE A 60 -6.80 28.47 -18.51
CA PHE A 60 -6.42 28.84 -17.13
C PHE A 60 -7.60 29.15 -16.20
N GLY A 61 -8.84 29.09 -16.68
CA GLY A 61 -10.02 29.13 -15.83
C GLY A 61 -10.17 27.84 -15.02
N ILE A 62 -10.36 27.95 -13.69
CA ILE A 62 -10.63 26.78 -12.85
C ILE A 62 -11.91 26.10 -13.35
N ASN A 63 -11.75 24.95 -14.03
CA ASN A 63 -12.87 24.10 -14.38
C ASN A 63 -13.39 23.43 -13.10
N LYS A 64 -14.43 24.03 -12.50
CA LYS A 64 -15.08 23.53 -11.27
C LYS A 64 -15.52 22.07 -11.40
N VAL A 65 -16.00 21.67 -12.59
CA VAL A 65 -16.41 20.28 -12.87
C VAL A 65 -15.20 19.36 -12.86
N GLY A 66 -14.11 19.75 -13.54
CA GLY A 66 -12.86 18.99 -13.55
C GLY A 66 -12.25 18.81 -12.15
N PHE A 67 -12.30 19.85 -11.32
CA PHE A 67 -11.84 19.79 -9.94
C PHE A 67 -12.66 18.80 -9.10
N VAL A 68 -14.00 18.87 -9.16
CA VAL A 68 -14.89 17.96 -8.42
C VAL A 68 -14.68 16.51 -8.86
N VAL A 69 -14.56 16.26 -10.17
CA VAL A 69 -14.27 14.92 -10.70
C VAL A 69 -12.90 14.42 -10.23
N GLY A 70 -11.86 15.26 -10.23
CA GLY A 70 -10.53 14.89 -9.76
C GLY A 70 -10.49 14.54 -8.27
N VAL A 71 -11.22 15.28 -7.43
CA VAL A 71 -11.37 14.96 -6.00
C VAL A 71 -12.11 13.63 -5.81
N PHE A 72 -13.20 13.42 -6.56
CA PHE A 72 -13.97 12.18 -6.47
C PHE A 72 -13.15 10.95 -6.87
N ILE A 73 -12.39 11.04 -7.96
CA ILE A 73 -11.48 9.98 -8.42
C ILE A 73 -10.41 9.70 -7.35
N SER A 74 -9.85 10.76 -6.75
CA SER A 74 -8.83 10.62 -5.70
C SER A 74 -9.36 9.87 -4.46
N ILE A 75 -10.61 10.15 -4.05
CA ILE A 75 -11.28 9.42 -2.97
C ILE A 75 -11.49 7.95 -3.33
N LEU A 76 -11.92 7.64 -4.56
CA LEU A 76 -12.08 6.26 -5.03
C LEU A 76 -10.75 5.49 -5.04
N ILE A 77 -9.68 6.13 -5.50
CA ILE A 77 -8.32 5.56 -5.50
C ILE A 77 -7.87 5.26 -4.07
N LEU A 78 -8.14 6.17 -3.13
CA LEU A 78 -7.79 5.97 -1.72
C LEU A 78 -8.58 4.81 -1.09
N CYS A 79 -9.91 4.77 -1.31
CA CYS A 79 -10.76 3.69 -0.80
C CYS A 79 -10.33 2.31 -1.35
N THR A 80 -10.05 2.23 -2.65
CA THR A 80 -9.62 0.96 -3.27
C THR A 80 -8.27 0.50 -2.75
N GLY A 81 -7.30 1.40 -2.54
CA GLY A 81 -6.02 1.01 -1.96
C GLY A 81 -6.10 0.60 -0.49
N LEU A 82 -6.98 1.22 0.31
CA LEU A 82 -7.21 0.76 1.69
C LEU A 82 -7.82 -0.65 1.75
N LEU A 83 -8.76 -0.96 0.85
CA LEU A 83 -9.35 -2.30 0.75
C LEU A 83 -8.32 -3.33 0.31
N LEU A 84 -7.50 -3.01 -0.71
CA LEU A 84 -6.41 -3.85 -1.18
C LEU A 84 -5.34 -4.07 -0.11
N ALA A 85 -4.95 -3.03 0.63
CA ALA A 85 -4.00 -3.16 1.75
C ALA A 85 -4.54 -4.10 2.81
N LYS A 86 -5.83 -4.00 3.15
CA LYS A 86 -6.48 -4.87 4.13
C LYS A 86 -6.49 -6.34 3.69
N THR A 87 -6.84 -6.63 2.43
CA THR A 87 -6.86 -8.02 1.92
C THR A 87 -5.46 -8.59 1.81
N TRP A 88 -4.50 -7.80 1.37
CA TRP A 88 -3.10 -8.22 1.23
C TRP A 88 -2.46 -8.50 2.59
N ARG A 89 -2.69 -7.64 3.59
CA ARG A 89 -2.22 -7.86 4.97
C ARG A 89 -2.71 -9.18 5.54
N ASN A 90 -3.99 -9.50 5.35
CA ASN A 90 -4.56 -10.75 5.84
C ASN A 90 -3.96 -11.98 5.13
N SER A 91 -3.59 -11.87 3.85
CA SER A 91 -2.91 -12.93 3.10
C SER A 91 -1.48 -13.16 3.63
N GLU A 92 -0.72 -12.09 3.89
CA GLU A 92 0.65 -12.20 4.39
C GLU A 92 0.71 -12.74 5.83
N ILE A 93 -0.25 -12.36 6.68
CA ILE A 93 -0.36 -12.94 8.04
C ILE A 93 -0.58 -14.46 7.96
N LYS A 94 -1.52 -14.91 7.13
CA LYS A 94 -1.80 -16.36 6.96
C LYS A 94 -0.56 -17.13 6.50
N LYS A 95 0.19 -16.59 5.53
CA LYS A 95 1.43 -17.23 5.05
C LYS A 95 2.48 -17.34 6.15
N ALA A 96 2.64 -16.28 6.94
CA ALA A 96 3.62 -16.25 8.01
C ALA A 96 3.24 -17.22 9.16
N GLU A 97 1.95 -17.35 9.48
CA GLU A 97 1.41 -18.35 10.42
C GLU A 97 1.67 -19.78 9.93
N THR A 98 1.39 -20.09 8.66
CA THR A 98 1.64 -21.43 8.09
C THR A 98 3.12 -21.81 8.11
N ILE A 99 4.04 -20.86 7.90
CA ILE A 99 5.49 -21.13 7.97
C ILE A 99 5.91 -21.49 9.40
N LEU A 100 5.40 -20.76 10.39
CA LEU A 100 5.68 -21.01 11.81
C LEU A 100 5.12 -22.34 12.30
N GLU A 101 3.98 -22.79 11.77
CA GLU A 101 3.42 -24.11 12.09
C GLU A 101 4.23 -25.25 11.48
N ASN A 102 4.86 -25.06 10.32
CA ASN A 102 5.73 -26.07 9.69
C ASN A 102 7.15 -26.15 10.27
N GLU A 103 7.59 -25.13 11.03
CA GLU A 103 8.89 -25.13 11.73
C GLU A 103 8.83 -25.69 13.17
N LYS A 104 7.64 -26.02 13.69
CA LYS A 104 7.43 -26.68 14.98
C LYS A 104 7.41 -28.20 14.84
#